data_AF-A0A2W6CSJ5-F1
#
_entry.id   AF-A0A2W6CSJ5-F1
#
_cell.length_a   1.000
_cell.length_b   1.000
_cell.length_c   1.000
_cell.angle_alpha   90.00
_cell.angle_beta   90.00
_cell.angle_gamma   90.00
#
_symmetry.space_group_name_H-M   'P 1'
#
loop_
_entity.id
_entity.type
_entity.pdbx_description
1 polymer ?
#
loop_
_entity_poly.entity_id
_entity_poly.type
_entity_poly.pdbx_seq_one_letter_code
_entity_poly.pdbx_strand_id
1 'polypeptide(L)' 'MYRVATDEQSQPQIDALPPGALAPFAEARTVLEVAPWGGDSLNDDNPDAPSRSSSLWPVGRAAGCRA' A
#
# COMPACT_ATOMS: atom_id res chain seq x y z
N MET A 1 -9.79 7.03 -14.01
CA MET A 1 -8.65 7.46 -13.17
C MET A 1 -9.21 7.84 -11.82
N TYR A 2 -8.64 7.30 -10.75
CA TYR A 2 -9.11 7.47 -9.38
C TYR A 2 -8.32 8.55 -8.66
N ARG A 3 -8.95 9.24 -7.71
CA ARG A 3 -8.25 10.19 -6.84
C ARG A 3 -7.71 9.45 -5.63
N VAL A 4 -6.38 9.45 -5.47
CA VAL A 4 -5.72 8.87 -4.30
C VAL A 4 -5.51 9.95 -3.24
N ALA A 5 -6.23 9.84 -2.14
CA ALA A 5 -6.09 10.70 -0.97
C ALA A 5 -5.41 9.96 0.18
N THR A 6 -4.73 10.71 1.04
CA THR A 6 -4.14 10.21 2.28
C THR A 6 -5.02 10.71 3.42
N ASP A 7 -5.40 9.83 4.33
CA ASP A 7 -6.09 10.22 5.55
C ASP A 7 -5.14 10.92 6.53
N GLU A 8 -5.71 11.70 7.45
CA GLU A 8 -4.93 12.49 8.41
C GLU A 8 -4.09 11.62 9.37
N GLN A 9 -4.47 10.37 9.63
CA GLN A 9 -3.74 9.46 10.52
C GLN A 9 -2.51 8.85 9.82
N SER A 10 -2.54 8.78 8.49
CA SER A 10 -1.44 8.25 7.66
C SER A 10 -0.40 9.32 7.31
N GLN A 11 -0.76 10.60 7.35
CA GLN A 11 0.16 11.70 7.00
C GLN A 11 1.46 11.69 7.83
N PRO A 12 1.44 11.53 9.17
CA PRO A 12 2.66 11.49 9.97
C PRO A 12 3.60 10.33 9.60
N GLN A 13 3.06 9.22 9.09
CA GLN A 13 3.85 8.06 8.69
C GLN A 13 4.57 8.32 7.37
N ILE A 14 3.92 9.03 6.44
CA ILE A 14 4.52 9.46 5.17
C ILE A 14 5.62 10.48 5.43
N ASP A 15 5.39 11.43 6.32
CA ASP A 15 6.38 12.46 6.68
C ASP A 15 7.62 11.87 7.37
N ALA A 16 7.47 10.73 8.05
CA ALA A 16 8.54 9.99 8.68
C ALA A 16 9.30 9.05 7.72
N LEU A 17 8.91 8.95 6.44
CA LEU A 17 9.60 8.10 5.49
C LEU A 17 11.04 8.57 5.26
N PRO A 18 12.01 7.64 5.15
CA PRO A 18 13.36 8.00 4.75
C PRO A 18 13.35 8.57 3.32
N PRO A 19 14.25 9.50 2.97
CA PRO A 19 14.26 10.13 1.65
C PRO A 19 14.27 9.15 0.47
N GLY A 20 14.96 8.01 0.62
CA GLY A 20 15.01 6.96 -0.40
C GLY A 20 13.69 6.20 -0.62
N ALA A 21 12.72 6.32 0.30
CA ALA A 21 11.40 5.68 0.19
C ALA A 21 10.34 6.60 -0.43
N LEU A 22 10.62 7.89 -0.60
CA LEU A 22 9.65 8.84 -1.16
C LEU A 22 9.38 8.59 -2.65
N ALA A 23 10.42 8.28 -3.42
CA ALA A 23 10.29 7.94 -4.85
C ALA A 23 9.42 6.69 -5.09
N PRO A 24 9.70 5.52 -4.47
CA PRO A 24 8.85 4.34 -4.65
C PRO A 24 7.42 4.56 -4.08
N PHE A 25 7.26 5.38 -3.03
CA PHE A 25 5.93 5.76 -2.55
C PHE A 25 5.15 6.62 -3.56
N ALA A 26 5.81 7.53 -4.28
CA ALA A 26 5.15 8.32 -5.33
C ALA A 26 4.70 7.46 -6.51
N GLU A 27 5.55 6.52 -6.96
CA GLU A 27 5.22 5.57 -8.04
C GLU A 27 4.01 4.70 -7.67
N ALA A 28 4.02 4.20 -6.44
CA ALA A 28 2.90 3.49 -5.83
C ALA A 28 1.57 4.23 -5.92
N ARG A 29 1.57 5.54 -5.62
CA ARG A 29 0.36 6.37 -5.74
C ARG A 29 -0.11 6.47 -7.18
N THR A 30 0.80 6.66 -8.14
CA THR A 30 0.46 6.70 -9.56
C THR A 30 -0.17 5.40 -10.03
N VAL A 31 0.33 4.24 -9.57
CA VAL A 31 -0.28 2.94 -9.89
C VAL A 31 -1.72 2.88 -9.35
N LEU A 32 -1.96 3.33 -8.11
CA LEU A 32 -3.31 3.34 -7.52
C LEU A 32 -4.30 4.24 -8.27
N GLU A 33 -3.86 5.32 -8.90
CA GLU A 33 -4.72 6.19 -9.71
C GLU A 33 -5.28 5.46 -10.95
N VAL A 34 -4.57 4.45 -11.44
CA VAL A 34 -4.94 3.65 -12.61
C VAL A 34 -5.61 2.33 -12.21
N ALA A 35 -5.06 1.63 -11.22
CA ALA A 35 -5.47 0.28 -10.81
C ALA A 35 -5.53 0.14 -9.27
N PRO A 36 -6.55 0.73 -8.61
CA PRO A 36 -6.61 0.78 -7.14
C PRO A 36 -6.79 -0.59 -6.46
N TRP A 37 -7.26 -1.62 -7.18
CA TRP A 37 -7.45 -2.98 -6.67
C TRP A 37 -6.39 -3.98 -7.19
N GLY A 38 -5.28 -3.50 -7.77
CA GLY A 38 -4.23 -4.33 -8.37
C GLY A 38 -3.31 -5.06 -7.38
N GLY A 39 -3.65 -5.10 -6.09
CA GLY A 39 -2.85 -5.73 -5.03
C GLY A 39 -3.48 -7.01 -4.47
N ASP A 40 -2.68 -7.74 -3.69
CA ASP A 40 -3.09 -8.95 -2.99
C ASP A 40 -4.11 -8.63 -1.89
N SER A 41 -4.91 -9.62 -1.49
CA SER A 41 -5.74 -9.44 -0.30
C SER A 41 -4.86 -9.15 0.91
N LEU A 42 -5.32 -8.24 1.77
CA LEU A 42 -4.73 -8.09 3.10
C LEU A 42 -5.17 -9.21 4.06
N ASN A 43 -6.38 -9.75 3.85
CA ASN A 43 -6.97 -10.78 4.70
C ASN A 43 -7.43 -11.96 3.85
N ASP A 44 -6.84 -13.13 4.08
CA ASP A 44 -7.15 -14.35 3.33
C ASP A 44 -8.58 -14.86 3.59
N ASP A 45 -9.15 -14.59 4.78
CA ASP A 45 -10.51 -14.96 5.14
C ASP A 45 -11.57 -14.02 4.53
N ASN A 46 -11.14 -12.87 4.00
CA ASN A 46 -12.01 -11.92 3.28
C ASN A 46 -11.28 -11.33 2.07
N PRO A 47 -11.08 -12.13 0.99
CA PRO A 47 -10.25 -11.74 -0.15
C PRO A 47 -10.83 -10.57 -0.96
N ASP A 48 -12.14 -10.36 -0.86
CA ASP A 48 -12.86 -9.30 -1.57
C ASP A 48 -12.92 -7.99 -0.78
N ALA A 49 -12.28 -7.92 0.40
CA ALA A 49 -12.21 -6.69 1.18
C ALA A 49 -11.58 -5.53 0.38
N PRO A 50 -12.00 -4.28 0.64
CA PRO A 50 -11.41 -3.09 0.01
C PRO A 50 -9.93 -2.88 0.36
N SER A 51 -9.48 -3.43 1.49
CA SER A 51 -8.10 -3.32 1.96
C SER A 51 -7.20 -4.33 1.25
N ARG A 52 -6.14 -3.83 0.61
CA ARG A 52 -5.19 -4.64 -0.17
C ARG A 52 -3.76 -4.43 0.31
N SER A 53 -2.92 -5.44 0.11
CA SER A 53 -1.47 -5.37 0.33
C SER A 53 -0.74 -5.33 -1.01
N SER A 54 0.44 -4.72 -1.04
CA SER A 54 1.26 -4.67 -2.26
C SER A 54 2.74 -4.75 -1.92
N SER A 55 3.46 -5.60 -2.64
CA SER A 55 4.92 -5.75 -2.55
C SER A 55 5.69 -4.56 -3.13
N LEU A 56 5.02 -3.68 -3.87
CA LEU A 56 5.57 -2.41 -4.35
C LEU A 56 5.83 -1.42 -3.20
N TRP A 57 5.19 -1.62 -2.03
CA TRP A 57 5.34 -0.74 -0.88
C TRP A 57 6.21 -1.43 0.17
N PRO A 58 7.12 -0.71 0.85
CA PRO A 58 7.87 -1.26 1.97
C PRO A 58 6.96 -1.35 3.22
N VAL A 59 5.87 -2.10 3.12
CA VAL A 59 5.30 -2.77 4.29
C VAL A 59 6.13 -4.04 4.42
N GLY A 60 6.82 -4.17 5.55
CA GLY A 60 7.61 -5.35 5.83
C GLY A 60 6.78 -6.60 5.53
N ARG A 61 7.24 -7.42 4.58
CA ARG A 61 6.78 -8.80 4.47
C ARG A 61 7.00 -9.41 5.85
N ALA A 62 5.92 -9.60 6.61
CA ALA A 62 5.90 -10.65 7.60
C ALA A 62 6.19 -11.94 6.81
N ALA A 63 7.43 -12.40 6.92
CA ALA A 63 7.85 -13.64 6.34
C ALA A 63 6.96 -14.74 6.91
N GLY A 64 6.17 -15.36 6.03
CA GLY A 64 5.56 -16.68 6.15
C GLY A 64 5.08 -17.11 7.54
N CYS A 65 3.77 -17.01 7.77
CA CYS A 65 3.06 -18.08 8.46
C CYS A 65 2.57 -19.06 7.40
N ARG A 66 3.37 -20.09 7.12
CA ARG A 66 2.92 -21.29 6.42
C ARG A 66 2.88 -22.42 7.45
N ALA A 67 1.65 -22.89 7.71
CA ALA A 67 1.23 -24.09 8.46
C ALA A 67 1.58 -24.14 9.96
#